data_AF-A0A2N2YZN1-F1
#
_entry.id   AF-A0A2N2YZN1-F1
#
_cell.length_a   1.000
_cell.length_b   1.000
_cell.length_c   1.000
_cell.angle_alpha   90.00
_cell.angle_beta   90.00
_cell.angle_gamma   90.00
#
_symmetry.space_group_name_H-M   'P 1'
#
loop_
_entity.id
_entity.type
_entity.pdbx_description
1 polymer ?
#
loop_
_entity_poly.entity_id
_entity_poly.type
_entity_poly.pdbx_seq_one_letter_code
_entity_poly.pdbx_strand_id
1 'polypeptide(L)'
;MNLKYSLLAAILVILGFVLLILPAKEQLPETNPEVLQYELNEVTHFISTDKVAERIINQDPTLLLIDVRMADDYLNYSLPGAENIPLKEILHPDWDDLLNQTDRDIVFYSNADVYAEQAWMFARRKGYKKLFVMQGGLNNWFATIIQPTEPPETSSTKEIEAYQFRKAAGIYFCGGQAIVSEVNPQDALVITRKNKKTKVEGGC
;
A
#
# COMPACT_ATOMS: atom_id res chain seq x y z
N MET A 1 -23.99 62.50 15.11
CA MET A 1 -23.24 61.22 14.97
C MET A 1 -22.11 61.46 13.99
N ASN A 2 -20.86 61.10 14.33
CA ASN A 2 -19.71 61.41 13.47
C ASN A 2 -19.78 60.51 12.22
N LEU A 3 -19.82 61.11 11.02
CA LEU A 3 -20.08 60.40 9.76
C LEU A 3 -19.10 59.23 9.53
N LYS A 4 -17.87 59.38 10.04
CA LYS A 4 -16.81 58.35 10.00
C LYS A 4 -17.18 57.09 10.80
N TYR A 5 -17.79 57.23 11.98
CA TYR A 5 -18.19 56.09 12.81
C TYR A 5 -19.43 55.39 12.26
N SER A 6 -20.36 56.13 11.64
CA SER A 6 -21.51 55.54 10.94
C SER A 6 -21.09 54.72 9.72
N LEU A 7 -20.11 55.19 8.95
CA LEU A 7 -19.55 54.43 7.83
C LEU A 7 -18.90 53.13 8.30
N LEU A 8 -18.09 53.19 9.37
CA LEU A 8 -17.43 52.01 9.93
C LEU A 8 -18.44 50.98 10.47
N ALA A 9 -19.49 51.44 11.14
CA ALA A 9 -20.56 50.57 11.62
C ALA A 9 -21.32 49.89 10.46
N ALA A 10 -21.59 50.61 9.38
CA ALA A 10 -22.24 50.04 8.20
C ALA A 10 -21.38 48.94 7.54
N ILE A 11 -20.06 49.17 7.42
CA ILE A 11 -19.13 48.16 6.89
C ILE A 11 -19.12 46.89 7.76
N LEU A 12 -19.10 47.03 9.09
CA LEU A 12 -19.14 45.88 9.99
C LEU A 12 -20.44 45.08 9.90
N VAL A 13 -21.58 45.77 9.75
CA VAL A 13 -22.89 45.12 9.56
C VAL A 13 -22.93 44.38 8.22
N ILE A 14 -22.43 44.99 7.14
CA ILE A 14 -22.34 44.34 5.82
C ILE A 14 -21.42 43.12 5.89
N LEU A 15 -20.27 43.23 6.55
CA LEU A 15 -19.34 42.11 6.72
C LEU A 15 -19.99 40.93 7.48
N GLY A 16 -20.73 41.23 8.56
CA GLY A 16 -21.49 40.24 9.29
C GLY A 16 -22.58 39.57 8.46
N PHE A 17 -23.25 40.34 7.59
CA PHE A 17 -24.27 39.80 6.68
C PHE A 17 -23.66 38.92 5.59
N VAL A 18 -22.49 39.30 5.05
CA VAL A 18 -21.73 38.49 4.08
C VAL A 18 -21.27 37.17 4.71
N LEU A 19 -20.81 37.18 5.97
CA LEU A 19 -20.48 35.96 6.71
C LEU A 19 -21.69 35.04 6.93
N LEU A 20 -22.90 35.59 7.00
CA LEU A 20 -24.13 34.83 7.18
C LEU A 20 -24.62 34.18 5.87
N ILE A 21 -24.24 34.73 4.72
CA ILE A 21 -24.55 34.22 3.38
C ILE A 21 -23.47 33.26 2.87
N LEU A 22 -22.26 33.30 3.44
CA LEU A 22 -21.20 32.35 3.13
C LEU A 22 -21.71 30.92 3.40
N PRO A 23 -21.75 30.04 2.38
CA PRO A 23 -22.17 28.66 2.60
C PRO A 23 -21.23 28.04 3.63
N ALA A 24 -21.81 27.41 4.66
CA ALA A 24 -21.05 26.62 5.60
C ALA A 24 -20.21 25.63 4.77
N LYS A 25 -18.90 25.57 5.01
CA LYS A 25 -18.02 24.60 4.36
C LYS A 25 -18.65 23.23 4.60
N GLU A 26 -19.05 22.53 3.53
CA GLU A 26 -19.60 21.19 3.65
C GLU A 26 -18.55 20.34 4.38
N GLN A 27 -18.87 19.94 5.61
CA GLN A 27 -18.02 19.04 6.37
C GLN A 27 -18.19 17.67 5.73
N LEU A 28 -17.17 17.23 4.98
CA LEU A 28 -17.05 15.84 4.57
C LEU A 28 -17.24 14.95 5.80
N PRO A 29 -17.87 13.78 5.66
CA PRO A 29 -18.08 12.87 6.78
C PRO A 29 -16.71 12.43 7.34
N GLU A 30 -16.27 13.09 8.41
CA GLU A 30 -15.06 12.70 9.12
C GLU A 30 -15.33 11.45 9.96
N THR A 31 -14.41 10.49 9.95
CA THR A 31 -14.54 9.31 10.83
C THR A 31 -14.50 9.72 12.29
N ASN A 32 -15.36 9.12 13.11
CA ASN A 32 -15.37 9.36 14.55
C ASN A 32 -13.96 9.09 15.14
N PRO A 33 -13.36 10.05 15.88
CA PRO A 33 -12.04 9.89 16.50
C PRO A 33 -11.87 8.62 17.34
N GLU A 34 -12.93 8.16 18.04
CA GLU A 34 -12.88 6.94 18.85
C GLU A 34 -12.69 5.68 18.00
N VAL A 35 -13.35 5.64 16.84
CA VAL A 35 -13.22 4.52 15.88
C VAL A 35 -11.81 4.51 15.30
N LEU A 36 -11.29 5.67 14.92
CA LEU A 36 -9.93 5.79 14.38
C LEU A 36 -8.88 5.35 15.42
N GLN A 37 -9.06 5.74 16.69
CA GLN A 37 -8.16 5.32 17.76
C GLN A 37 -8.21 3.80 17.98
N TYR A 38 -9.40 3.20 17.93
CA TYR A 38 -9.54 1.75 18.02
C TYR A 38 -8.84 1.03 16.87
N GLU A 39 -9.04 1.47 15.62
CA GLU A 39 -8.40 0.90 14.44
C GLU A 39 -6.86 0.99 14.50
N LEU A 40 -6.32 2.13 14.97
CA LEU A 40 -4.88 2.30 15.17
C LEU A 40 -4.31 1.32 16.21
N ASN A 41 -5.05 1.04 17.28
CA ASN A 41 -4.60 0.14 18.35
C ASN A 41 -4.66 -1.34 17.94
N GLU A 42 -5.63 -1.72 17.11
CA GLU A 42 -5.78 -3.10 16.63
C GLU A 42 -4.83 -3.44 15.47
N VAL A 43 -4.22 -2.42 14.82
CA VAL A 43 -3.19 -2.61 13.78
C VAL A 43 -3.70 -3.46 12.59
N THR A 44 -5.02 -3.49 12.39
CA THR A 44 -5.69 -4.34 11.39
C THR A 44 -5.52 -3.84 9.96
N HIS A 45 -5.07 -2.60 9.80
CA HIS A 45 -4.80 -1.96 8.50
C HIS A 45 -3.47 -2.39 7.87
N PHE A 46 -2.67 -3.22 8.52
CA PHE A 46 -1.39 -3.65 7.96
C PHE A 46 -1.51 -4.87 7.03
N ILE A 47 -0.81 -4.79 5.91
CA ILE A 47 -0.63 -5.89 4.95
C ILE A 47 0.86 -6.23 4.84
N SER A 48 1.21 -7.51 4.89
CA SER A 48 2.61 -7.93 4.81
C SER A 48 3.19 -7.73 3.41
N THR A 49 4.51 -7.58 3.32
CA THR A 49 5.25 -7.54 2.05
C THR A 49 5.04 -8.79 1.22
N ASP A 50 4.94 -9.97 1.86
CA ASP A 50 4.63 -11.23 1.18
C ASP A 50 3.27 -11.18 0.49
N LYS A 51 2.24 -10.63 1.15
CA LYS A 51 0.90 -10.51 0.58
C LYS A 51 0.85 -9.49 -0.55
N VAL A 52 1.56 -8.37 -0.41
CA VAL A 52 1.70 -7.39 -1.50
C VAL A 52 2.41 -8.01 -2.70
N ALA A 53 3.52 -8.72 -2.48
CA ALA A 53 4.25 -9.43 -3.53
C ALA A 53 3.37 -10.44 -4.27
N GLU A 54 2.62 -11.27 -3.54
CA GLU A 54 1.67 -12.22 -4.10
C GLU A 54 0.65 -11.51 -5.02
N ARG A 55 0.06 -10.41 -4.56
CA ARG A 55 -0.95 -9.65 -5.32
C ARG A 55 -0.35 -9.02 -6.59
N ILE A 56 0.87 -8.49 -6.52
CA ILE A 56 1.56 -7.94 -7.71
C ILE A 56 1.88 -9.05 -8.72
N ILE A 57 2.41 -10.19 -8.27
CA ILE A 57 2.75 -11.34 -9.13
C ILE A 57 1.49 -11.87 -9.83
N ASN A 58 0.38 -11.95 -9.10
CA ASN A 58 -0.90 -12.42 -9.62
C ASN A 58 -1.65 -11.36 -10.46
N GLN A 59 -1.08 -10.16 -10.64
CA GLN A 59 -1.70 -9.05 -11.37
C GLN A 59 -3.10 -8.73 -10.85
N ASP A 60 -3.26 -8.70 -9.51
CA ASP A 60 -4.54 -8.43 -8.87
C ASP A 60 -5.05 -7.03 -9.24
N PRO A 61 -6.16 -6.90 -10.00
CA PRO A 61 -6.67 -5.62 -10.46
C PRO A 61 -7.28 -4.78 -9.33
N THR A 62 -7.49 -5.38 -8.16
CA THR A 62 -8.02 -4.69 -6.98
C THR A 62 -6.92 -4.04 -6.14
N LEU A 63 -5.64 -4.31 -6.41
CA LEU A 63 -4.52 -3.69 -5.69
C LEU A 63 -4.19 -2.33 -6.30
N LEU A 64 -4.24 -1.27 -5.49
CA LEU A 64 -3.67 0.04 -5.82
C LEU A 64 -2.57 0.39 -4.81
N LEU A 65 -1.33 0.48 -5.28
CA LEU A 65 -0.18 0.85 -4.46
C LEU A 65 0.05 2.36 -4.53
N ILE A 66 0.15 3.01 -3.37
CA ILE A 66 0.43 4.44 -3.27
C ILE A 66 1.75 4.65 -2.53
N ASP A 67 2.76 5.14 -3.26
CA ASP A 67 4.03 5.56 -2.69
C ASP A 67 3.90 6.98 -2.15
N VAL A 68 4.06 7.15 -0.83
CA VAL A 68 3.87 8.45 -0.17
C VAL A 68 5.16 9.24 0.01
N ARG A 69 6.27 8.77 -0.58
CA ARG A 69 7.55 9.47 -0.57
C ARG A 69 7.57 10.61 -1.59
N MET A 70 8.65 11.37 -1.58
CA MET A 70 8.87 12.42 -2.57
C MET A 70 9.07 11.81 -3.97
N ALA A 71 8.73 12.58 -5.01
CA ALA A 71 8.83 12.14 -6.40
C ALA A 71 10.22 11.61 -6.76
N ASP A 72 11.29 12.26 -6.29
CA ASP A 72 12.67 11.82 -6.55
C ASP A 72 12.94 10.41 -5.99
N ASP A 73 12.46 10.11 -4.78
CA ASP A 73 12.61 8.78 -4.16
C ASP A 73 11.82 7.71 -4.91
N TYR A 74 10.61 8.07 -5.38
CA TYR A 74 9.76 7.20 -6.19
C TYR A 74 10.39 6.88 -7.56
N LEU A 75 10.99 7.89 -8.21
CA LEU A 75 11.67 7.73 -9.50
C LEU A 75 12.94 6.89 -9.39
N ASN A 76 13.65 6.97 -8.26
CA ASN A 76 14.85 6.17 -8.02
C ASN A 76 14.51 4.68 -7.90
N TYR A 77 13.47 4.33 -7.15
CA TYR A 77 12.93 2.98 -7.05
C TYR A 77 11.53 3.02 -6.48
N SER A 78 10.58 2.34 -7.10
CA SER A 78 9.22 2.16 -6.64
C SER A 78 8.71 0.76 -6.99
N LEU A 79 7.63 0.33 -6.34
CA LEU A 79 7.03 -0.96 -6.64
C LEU A 79 6.32 -0.93 -8.01
N PRO A 80 6.33 -2.02 -8.78
CA PRO A 80 5.66 -2.07 -10.07
C PRO A 80 4.18 -1.70 -9.96
N GLY A 81 3.72 -0.76 -10.80
CA GLY A 81 2.33 -0.32 -10.82
C GLY A 81 1.93 0.61 -9.67
N ALA A 82 2.88 1.07 -8.83
CA ALA A 82 2.60 2.06 -7.81
C ALA A 82 2.43 3.47 -8.40
N GLU A 83 1.48 4.22 -7.85
CA GLU A 83 1.31 5.66 -8.10
C GLU A 83 2.00 6.48 -7.00
N ASN A 84 2.59 7.62 -7.34
CA ASN A 84 3.21 8.50 -6.35
C ASN A 84 2.24 9.60 -5.91
N ILE A 85 1.93 9.63 -4.61
CA ILE A 85 1.21 10.73 -3.97
C ILE A 85 1.99 11.13 -2.72
N PRO A 86 2.90 12.12 -2.82
CA PRO A 86 3.70 12.53 -1.67
C PRO A 86 2.82 12.82 -0.45
N LEU A 87 3.26 12.44 0.75
CA LEU A 87 2.46 12.59 1.98
C LEU A 87 1.87 14.00 2.17
N LYS A 88 2.60 15.03 1.75
CA LYS A 88 2.15 16.44 1.84
C LYS A 88 0.94 16.76 0.95
N GLU A 89 0.74 15.96 -0.10
CA GLU A 89 -0.30 16.12 -1.11
C GLU A 89 -1.50 15.20 -0.85
N ILE A 90 -1.42 14.24 0.08
CA ILE A 90 -2.46 13.23 0.27
C ILE A 90 -3.84 13.80 0.63
N LEU A 91 -3.88 15.01 1.20
CA LEU A 91 -5.12 15.73 1.53
C LEU A 91 -5.62 16.63 0.39
N HIS A 92 -4.83 16.78 -0.68
CA HIS A 92 -5.18 17.61 -1.83
C HIS A 92 -6.38 17.02 -2.58
N PRO A 93 -7.42 17.82 -2.92
CA PRO A 93 -8.65 17.32 -3.52
C PRO A 93 -8.47 16.56 -4.84
N ASP A 94 -7.43 16.88 -5.61
CA ASP A 94 -7.13 16.22 -6.90
C ASP A 94 -6.92 14.71 -6.77
N TRP A 95 -6.62 14.21 -5.57
CA TRP A 95 -6.42 12.78 -5.31
C TRP A 95 -7.68 12.07 -4.82
N ASP A 96 -8.80 12.78 -4.62
CA ASP A 96 -10.00 12.22 -4.02
C ASP A 96 -10.63 11.13 -4.90
N ASP A 97 -10.64 11.30 -6.22
CA ASP A 97 -11.17 10.29 -7.16
C ASP A 97 -10.32 9.00 -7.19
N LEU A 98 -9.02 9.13 -6.93
CA LEU A 98 -8.10 7.99 -6.87
C LEU A 98 -8.18 7.27 -5.52
N LEU A 99 -8.30 8.03 -4.43
CA LEU A 99 -8.24 7.52 -3.05
C LEU A 99 -9.60 7.13 -2.46
N ASN A 100 -10.71 7.64 -3.01
CA ASN A 100 -12.05 7.34 -2.54
C ASN A 100 -12.74 6.28 -3.40
N GLN A 101 -12.09 5.14 -3.55
CA GLN A 101 -12.58 4.04 -4.38
C GLN A 101 -13.16 2.91 -3.53
N THR A 102 -14.19 2.25 -4.07
CA THR A 102 -14.89 1.15 -3.37
C THR A 102 -14.54 -0.23 -3.89
N ASP A 103 -13.98 -0.30 -5.10
CA ASP A 103 -13.63 -1.51 -5.83
C ASP A 103 -12.19 -1.97 -5.56
N ARG A 104 -11.27 -1.03 -5.30
CA ARG A 104 -9.86 -1.32 -5.02
C ARG A 104 -9.50 -1.24 -3.53
N ASP A 105 -8.49 -2.00 -3.15
CA ASP A 105 -7.76 -1.87 -1.90
C ASP A 105 -6.57 -0.93 -2.13
N ILE A 106 -6.51 0.14 -1.34
CA ILE A 106 -5.44 1.13 -1.40
C ILE A 106 -4.40 0.76 -0.36
N VAL A 107 -3.19 0.44 -0.82
CA VAL A 107 -2.07 0.08 0.04
C VAL A 107 -1.03 1.19 -0.01
N PHE A 108 -0.95 1.97 1.07
CA PHE A 108 0.07 3.00 1.23
C PHE A 108 1.40 2.36 1.62
N TYR A 109 2.50 2.89 1.07
CA TYR A 109 3.83 2.52 1.52
C TYR A 109 4.81 3.69 1.45
N SER A 110 5.86 3.61 2.24
CA SER A 110 7.01 4.51 2.19
C SER A 110 8.30 3.70 2.42
N ASN A 111 9.40 4.32 2.86
CA ASN A 111 10.59 3.56 3.26
C ASN A 111 10.32 2.69 4.51
N ALA A 112 9.48 3.18 5.44
CA ALA A 112 9.03 2.50 6.65
C ALA A 112 7.54 2.79 6.92
N ASP A 113 7.02 2.42 8.09
CA ASP A 113 5.58 2.54 8.41
C ASP A 113 5.12 3.99 8.61
N VAL A 114 5.94 4.82 9.25
CA VAL A 114 5.53 6.12 9.81
C VAL A 114 4.79 7.04 8.82
N TYR A 115 5.29 7.20 7.59
CA TYR A 115 4.65 8.08 6.61
C TYR A 115 3.44 7.43 5.94
N ALA A 116 3.48 6.12 5.73
CA ALA A 116 2.37 5.38 5.16
C ALA A 116 1.18 5.33 6.13
N GLU A 117 1.42 5.16 7.42
CA GLU A 117 0.39 5.26 8.45
C GLU A 117 -0.22 6.67 8.56
N GLN A 118 0.59 7.72 8.42
CA GLN A 118 0.06 9.08 8.38
C GLN A 118 -0.87 9.28 7.17
N ALA A 119 -0.47 8.79 6.00
CA ALA A 119 -1.32 8.84 4.80
C ALA A 119 -2.62 8.05 4.99
N TRP A 120 -2.52 6.83 5.55
CA TRP A 120 -3.67 6.01 5.91
C TRP A 120 -4.61 6.76 6.85
N MET A 121 -4.09 7.37 7.92
CA MET A 121 -4.88 8.13 8.90
C MET A 121 -5.59 9.32 8.25
N PHE A 122 -4.91 10.05 7.38
CA PHE A 122 -5.48 11.18 6.65
C PHE A 122 -6.61 10.76 5.71
N ALA A 123 -6.37 9.74 4.89
CA ALA A 123 -7.38 9.18 3.99
C ALA A 123 -8.57 8.58 4.78
N ARG A 124 -8.29 7.86 5.87
CA ARG A 124 -9.32 7.29 6.75
C ARG A 124 -10.18 8.37 7.35
N ARG A 125 -9.57 9.46 7.84
CA ARG A 125 -10.29 10.62 8.38
C ARG A 125 -11.19 11.30 7.36
N LYS A 126 -10.83 11.32 6.06
CA LYS A 126 -11.72 11.80 4.98
C LYS A 126 -12.90 10.85 4.70
N GLY A 127 -12.99 9.72 5.39
CA GLY A 127 -14.06 8.74 5.23
C GLY A 127 -13.76 7.65 4.19
N TYR A 128 -12.54 7.64 3.63
CA TYR A 128 -12.17 6.63 2.63
C TYR A 128 -12.08 5.24 3.27
N LYS A 129 -12.26 4.23 2.44
CA LYS A 129 -12.42 2.83 2.84
C LYS A 129 -11.41 1.95 2.11
N LYS A 130 -11.25 0.70 2.58
CA LYS A 130 -10.31 -0.28 2.01
C LYS A 130 -8.88 0.26 1.95
N LEU A 131 -8.47 0.92 3.02
CA LEU A 131 -7.16 1.52 3.16
C LEU A 131 -6.27 0.61 4.00
N PHE A 132 -5.05 0.39 3.54
CA PHE A 132 -4.07 -0.48 4.18
C PHE A 132 -2.67 0.16 4.13
N VAL A 133 -1.77 -0.36 4.95
CA VAL A 133 -0.35 0.05 5.00
C VAL A 133 0.53 -1.18 4.78
N MET A 134 1.47 -1.09 3.83
CA MET A 134 2.46 -2.15 3.63
C MET A 134 3.46 -2.17 4.79
N GLN A 135 3.42 -3.25 5.56
CA GLN A 135 4.16 -3.39 6.80
C GLN A 135 5.68 -3.36 6.59
N GLY A 136 6.34 -2.45 7.30
CA GLY A 136 7.76 -2.17 7.28
C GLY A 136 8.24 -1.43 6.01
N GLY A 137 7.33 -1.03 5.12
CA GLY A 137 7.64 -0.28 3.90
C GLY A 137 8.66 -0.96 2.99
N LEU A 138 9.38 -0.16 2.20
CA LEU A 138 10.42 -0.64 1.30
C LEU A 138 11.59 -1.29 2.05
N ASN A 139 11.92 -0.85 3.26
CA ASN A 139 13.00 -1.47 4.04
C ASN A 139 12.71 -2.95 4.29
N ASN A 140 11.49 -3.26 4.71
CA ASN A 140 11.06 -4.65 4.91
C ASN A 140 10.86 -5.38 3.58
N TRP A 141 10.39 -4.71 2.53
CA TRP A 141 10.31 -5.28 1.19
C TRP A 141 11.68 -5.78 0.71
N PHE A 142 12.73 -4.97 0.85
CA PHE A 142 14.08 -5.39 0.50
C PHE A 142 14.57 -6.55 1.38
N ALA A 143 14.31 -6.50 2.69
CA ALA A 143 14.73 -7.54 3.62
C ALA A 143 14.01 -8.89 3.42
N THR A 144 12.74 -8.88 2.99
CA THR A 144 11.94 -10.12 2.88
C THR A 144 11.74 -10.59 1.45
N ILE A 145 11.62 -9.71 0.46
CA ILE A 145 11.31 -10.10 -0.92
C ILE A 145 12.56 -10.09 -1.80
N ILE A 146 13.39 -9.05 -1.70
CA ILE A 146 14.55 -8.90 -2.57
C ILE A 146 15.75 -9.70 -2.06
N GLN A 147 16.01 -9.68 -0.75
CA GLN A 147 17.13 -10.37 -0.12
C GLN A 147 16.67 -11.19 1.10
N PRO A 148 15.79 -12.19 0.91
CA PRO A 148 15.33 -13.03 2.00
C PRO A 148 16.49 -13.80 2.63
N THR A 149 16.52 -13.87 3.96
CA THR A 149 17.46 -14.71 4.71
C THR A 149 17.00 -16.17 4.72
N GLU A 150 17.92 -17.09 4.44
CA GLU A 150 17.65 -18.52 4.48
C GLU A 150 17.37 -18.99 5.92
N PRO A 151 16.25 -19.69 6.18
CA PRO A 151 15.97 -20.24 7.49
C PRO A 151 16.86 -21.47 7.79
N PRO A 152 17.15 -21.77 9.07
CA PRO A 152 17.85 -22.99 9.44
C PRO A 152 17.14 -24.26 8.97
N GLU A 153 17.88 -25.36 8.74
CA GLU A 153 17.29 -26.65 8.35
C GLU A 153 16.29 -27.21 9.38
N THR A 154 16.36 -26.77 10.64
CA THR A 154 15.45 -27.15 11.72
C THR A 154 14.17 -26.30 11.77
N SER A 155 14.02 -25.32 10.88
CA SER A 155 12.83 -24.46 10.83
C SER A 155 11.58 -25.24 10.46
N SER A 156 10.44 -24.66 10.79
CA SER A 156 9.14 -25.24 10.47
C SER A 156 8.90 -25.26 8.96
N THR A 157 8.06 -26.19 8.47
CA THR A 157 7.68 -26.26 7.06
C THR A 157 7.14 -24.92 6.53
N LYS A 158 6.36 -24.21 7.34
CA LYS A 158 5.78 -22.91 6.98
C LYS A 158 6.85 -21.84 6.73
N GLU A 159 7.91 -21.82 7.53
CA GLU A 159 9.02 -20.87 7.36
C GLU A 159 9.83 -21.17 6.10
N ILE A 160 10.06 -22.46 5.84
CA ILE A 160 10.74 -22.91 4.61
C ILE A 160 9.92 -22.51 3.39
N GLU A 161 8.60 -22.78 3.39
CA GLU A 161 7.70 -22.39 2.30
C GLU A 161 7.68 -20.88 2.08
N ALA A 162 7.63 -20.08 3.15
CA ALA A 162 7.69 -18.62 3.06
C ALA A 162 9.01 -18.14 2.44
N TYR A 163 10.14 -18.72 2.85
CA TYR A 163 11.44 -18.42 2.25
C TYR A 163 11.48 -18.79 0.76
N GLN A 164 10.98 -19.97 0.36
CA GLN A 164 10.93 -20.38 -1.04
C GLN A 164 10.06 -19.44 -1.88
N PHE A 165 8.89 -19.03 -1.36
CA PHE A 165 8.04 -18.03 -1.99
C PHE A 165 8.80 -16.71 -2.19
N ARG A 166 9.42 -16.20 -1.13
CA ARG A 166 10.18 -14.94 -1.16
C ARG A 166 11.33 -14.99 -2.16
N LYS A 167 12.08 -16.09 -2.19
CA LYS A 167 13.17 -16.30 -3.14
C LYS A 167 12.65 -16.28 -4.59
N ALA A 168 11.53 -16.95 -4.87
CA ALA A 168 10.89 -16.91 -6.17
C ALA A 168 10.37 -15.51 -6.53
N ALA A 169 9.77 -14.80 -5.58
CA ALA A 169 9.30 -13.43 -5.75
C ALA A 169 10.46 -12.47 -6.03
N GLY A 170 11.59 -12.58 -5.32
CA GLY A 170 12.79 -11.80 -5.59
C GLY A 170 13.32 -12.00 -7.02
N ILE A 171 13.33 -13.24 -7.51
CA ILE A 171 13.68 -13.54 -8.92
C ILE A 171 12.73 -12.84 -9.90
N TYR A 172 11.43 -12.84 -9.61
CA TYR A 172 10.41 -12.16 -10.42
C TYR A 172 10.65 -10.65 -10.50
N PHE A 173 10.87 -9.99 -9.35
CA PHE A 173 11.04 -8.53 -9.30
C PHE A 173 12.40 -8.04 -9.79
N CYS A 174 13.45 -8.86 -9.69
CA CYS A 174 14.80 -8.53 -10.18
C CYS A 174 15.08 -9.04 -11.60
N GLY A 175 14.05 -9.50 -12.34
CA GLY A 175 14.19 -9.86 -13.77
C GLY A 175 15.12 -11.05 -14.03
N GLY A 176 15.16 -12.03 -13.12
CA GLY A 176 16.07 -13.18 -13.23
C GLY A 176 17.51 -12.91 -12.78
N GLN A 177 17.87 -11.65 -12.51
CA GLN A 177 19.07 -11.29 -11.76
C GLN A 177 18.72 -11.18 -10.27
N ALA A 178 18.22 -12.27 -9.68
CA ALA A 178 18.47 -12.41 -8.25
C ALA A 178 19.99 -12.32 -8.07
N ILE A 179 20.46 -11.63 -7.05
CA ILE A 179 21.86 -11.70 -6.63
C ILE A 179 22.08 -13.16 -6.26
N VAL A 180 22.55 -13.94 -7.24
CA VAL A 180 22.88 -15.34 -7.06
C VAL A 180 24.16 -15.34 -6.25
N SER A 181 24.02 -15.38 -4.92
CA SER A 181 25.04 -16.03 -4.11
C SER A 181 25.18 -17.43 -4.67
N GLU A 182 26.35 -17.71 -5.24
CA GLU A 182 26.69 -18.91 -6.01
C GLU A 182 26.07 -20.18 -5.42
N VAL A 183 25.07 -20.74 -6.11
CA VAL A 183 24.57 -22.08 -5.81
C VAL A 183 25.55 -23.07 -6.41
N ASN A 184 26.22 -23.83 -5.54
CA ASN A 184 27.06 -24.96 -5.90
C ASN A 184 26.26 -25.95 -6.79
N PRO A 185 26.73 -26.32 -8.00
CA PRO A 185 25.95 -27.11 -8.97
C PRO A 185 25.57 -28.55 -8.57
N GLN A 186 25.82 -28.98 -7.32
CA GLN A 186 25.61 -30.38 -6.91
C GLN A 186 24.20 -30.72 -6.42
N ASP A 187 23.33 -29.74 -6.17
CA ASP A 187 21.96 -29.98 -5.70
C ASP A 187 20.89 -29.93 -6.82
N ALA A 188 21.31 -30.11 -8.07
CA ALA A 188 20.36 -30.32 -9.17
C ALA A 188 19.67 -31.69 -8.99
N LEU A 189 18.55 -31.70 -8.27
CA LEU A 189 17.66 -32.86 -8.16
C LEU A 189 17.30 -33.36 -9.56
N VAL A 190 17.75 -34.57 -9.85
CA VAL A 190 17.43 -35.32 -11.06
C VAL A 190 15.92 -35.56 -11.13
N ILE A 191 15.22 -34.81 -11.99
CA ILE A 191 13.83 -35.13 -12.32
C ILE A 191 13.83 -36.35 -13.25
N THR A 192 13.77 -37.55 -12.67
CA THR A 192 13.52 -38.78 -13.43
C THR A 192 12.06 -38.80 -13.88
N ARG A 193 11.80 -38.41 -15.14
CA ARG A 193 10.51 -38.66 -15.79
C ARG A 193 10.26 -40.17 -15.86
N LYS A 194 9.29 -40.66 -15.07
CA LYS A 194 8.81 -42.05 -15.15
C LYS A 194 7.88 -42.18 -16.36
N ASN A 195 8.33 -42.88 -17.41
CA ASN A 195 7.51 -43.19 -18.57
C ASN A 195 6.51 -44.34 -18.27
N LYS A 196 5.22 -44.02 -18.47
CA LYS A 196 4.09 -44.76 -19.08
C LYS A 196 3.78 -46.22 -18.68
N LYS A 197 2.49 -46.49 -18.40
CA LYS A 197 1.75 -47.60 -19.04
C LYS A 197 0.31 -47.17 -19.38
N THR A 198 0.02 -47.06 -20.68
CA THR A 198 -1.33 -47.06 -21.24
C THR A 198 -1.92 -48.46 -21.11
N LYS A 199 -3.07 -48.58 -20.45
CA LYS A 199 -3.86 -49.81 -20.36
C LYS A 199 -4.80 -49.87 -21.58
N VAL A 200 -4.84 -51.00 -22.25
CA VAL A 200 -5.70 -51.31 -23.39
C VAL A 200 -6.99 -51.97 -22.89
N GLU A 201 -8.14 -51.43 -23.26
CA GLU A 201 -9.49 -52.05 -23.33
C GLU A 201 -10.14 -51.31 -24.53
N GLY A 202 -10.54 -51.87 -25.68
CA GLY A 202 -11.20 -53.14 -25.99
C GLY A 202 -12.68 -52.83 -26.32
N GLY A 203 -13.13 -52.94 -27.58
CA GLY A 203 -14.56 -52.88 -27.89
C GLY A 203 -14.95 -52.76 -29.38
N CYS A 204 -15.41 -53.90 -29.92
CA CYS A 204 -16.07 -54.18 -31.22
C CYS A 204 -15.20 -54.22 -32.48
#